data_AF-A0A2V8JEU9-F1
#
_entry.id   AF-A0A2V8JEU9-F1
#
_cell.length_a   1.000
_cell.length_b   1.000
_cell.length_c   1.000
_cell.angle_alpha   90.00
_cell.angle_beta   90.00
_cell.angle_gamma   90.00
#
_symmetry.space_group_name_H-M   'P 1'
#
loop_
_entity.id
_entity.type
_entity.pdbx_description
1 polymer ?
#
loop_
_entity_poly.entity_id
_entity_poly.type
_entity_poly.pdbx_seq_one_letter_code
_entity_poly.pdbx_strand_id
1 'polypeptide(L)'
;YPFSDTFFLSMLHEATGVHVTPDSYKIVQLASPEIFKYPFLYISEPGFMELTTKEIANLGEYIRRGGFIMADDFRTAGYLRGPEELNILRYYLKRAVPERELVRLDISHPIFNSFYKIDTLKMKPPYGDFTPEFWGLSDEHGNLQLIANYNNDLGEFWEWVDKGEMPFHPAVRSVQLGINYLIYAMSH
;
A
#
# COMPACT_ATOMS: atom_id res chain seq x y z
N TYR A 1 3.30 -11.85 4.72
CA TYR A 1 4.74 -12.19 4.86
C TYR A 1 4.86 -13.63 5.39
N PRO A 2 5.77 -14.49 4.87
CA PRO A 2 6.99 -14.14 4.13
C PRO A 2 6.95 -14.21 2.60
N PHE A 3 5.90 -14.77 1.99
CA PHE A 3 5.94 -15.09 0.55
C PHE A 3 5.27 -14.06 -0.36
N SER A 4 4.55 -13.09 0.22
CA SER A 4 3.88 -12.01 -0.51
C SER A 4 4.82 -11.24 -1.44
N ASP A 5 5.97 -10.82 -0.93
CA ASP A 5 6.91 -9.95 -1.63
C ASP A 5 7.59 -10.67 -2.79
N THR A 6 7.97 -11.93 -2.61
CA THR A 6 8.67 -12.72 -3.63
C THR A 6 7.73 -13.05 -4.81
N PHE A 7 6.48 -13.44 -4.51
CA PHE A 7 5.47 -13.69 -5.52
C PHE A 7 5.14 -12.42 -6.30
N PHE A 8 4.86 -11.31 -5.60
CA PHE A 8 4.49 -10.06 -6.23
C PHE A 8 5.60 -9.52 -7.14
N LEU A 9 6.86 -9.53 -6.69
CA LEU A 9 8.00 -9.09 -7.50
C LEU A 9 8.20 -9.96 -8.75
N SER A 10 7.95 -11.27 -8.65
CA SER A 10 7.97 -12.16 -9.82
C SER A 10 6.88 -11.78 -10.82
N MET A 11 5.65 -11.57 -10.35
CA MET A 11 4.54 -11.15 -11.21
C MET A 11 4.76 -9.77 -11.84
N LEU A 12 5.36 -8.83 -11.10
CA LEU A 12 5.74 -7.52 -11.63
C LEU A 12 6.72 -7.66 -12.80
N HIS A 13 7.77 -8.48 -12.63
CA HIS A 13 8.74 -8.74 -13.70
C HIS A 13 8.07 -9.34 -14.93
N GLU A 14 7.32 -10.43 -14.74
CA GLU A 14 6.68 -11.17 -15.84
C GLU A 14 5.64 -10.32 -16.59
N ALA A 15 4.90 -9.47 -15.88
CA ALA A 15 3.84 -8.65 -16.47
C ALA A 15 4.35 -7.39 -17.17
N THR A 16 5.41 -6.77 -16.65
CA THR A 16 5.81 -5.40 -17.04
C THR A 16 7.20 -5.31 -17.67
N GLY A 17 8.06 -6.31 -17.47
CA GLY A 17 9.47 -6.27 -17.84
C GLY A 17 10.34 -5.40 -16.93
N VAL A 18 9.80 -4.84 -15.84
CA VAL A 18 10.59 -4.13 -14.82
C VAL A 18 11.66 -5.07 -14.26
N HIS A 19 12.89 -4.58 -14.17
CA HIS A 19 14.02 -5.37 -13.69
C HIS A 19 14.01 -5.50 -12.16
N VAL A 20 13.33 -6.53 -11.68
CA VAL A 20 13.35 -6.97 -10.28
C VAL A 20 13.65 -8.47 -10.19
N THR A 21 14.14 -8.88 -9.04
CA THR A 21 14.27 -10.28 -8.62
C THR A 21 13.37 -10.53 -7.41
N PRO A 22 13.09 -11.79 -7.03
CA PRO A 22 12.37 -12.10 -5.81
C PRO A 22 12.97 -11.47 -4.54
N ASP A 23 14.28 -11.17 -4.54
CA ASP A 23 14.99 -10.54 -3.43
C ASP A 23 15.07 -9.00 -3.53
N SER A 24 14.35 -8.38 -4.47
CA SER A 24 14.37 -6.92 -4.68
C SER A 24 13.55 -6.14 -3.64
N TYR A 25 13.45 -6.65 -2.42
CA TYR A 25 12.86 -5.98 -1.27
C TYR A 25 13.89 -5.86 -0.13
N LYS A 26 13.66 -4.91 0.78
CA LYS A 26 14.49 -4.76 1.97
C LYS A 26 13.65 -4.34 3.15
N ILE A 27 13.76 -5.09 4.26
CA ILE A 27 13.19 -4.70 5.54
C ILE A 27 14.06 -3.57 6.11
N VAL A 28 13.46 -2.41 6.29
CA VAL A 28 14.11 -1.20 6.81
C VAL A 28 13.30 -0.63 7.98
N GLN A 29 14.01 -0.15 9.00
CA GLN A 29 13.36 0.57 10.10
C GLN A 29 13.02 2.00 9.65
N LEU A 30 11.82 2.48 9.95
CA LEU A 30 11.38 3.83 9.58
C LEU A 30 12.26 4.94 10.20
N ALA A 31 12.88 4.66 11.36
CA ALA A 31 13.84 5.55 12.01
C ALA A 31 15.21 5.65 11.30
N SER A 32 15.47 4.77 10.32
CA SER A 32 16.73 4.70 9.59
C SER A 32 16.73 5.66 8.41
N PRO A 33 17.83 6.37 8.13
CA PRO A 33 17.97 7.17 6.91
C PRO A 33 18.00 6.29 5.64
N GLU A 34 18.11 4.96 5.77
CA GLU A 34 18.06 4.05 4.62
C GLU A 34 16.74 4.12 3.86
N ILE A 35 15.63 4.51 4.49
CA ILE A 35 14.34 4.63 3.81
C ILE A 35 14.42 5.58 2.61
N PHE A 36 15.27 6.61 2.68
CA PHE A 36 15.40 7.61 1.61
C PHE A 36 16.14 7.08 0.37
N LYS A 37 16.66 5.85 0.41
CA LYS A 37 17.29 5.19 -0.74
C LYS A 37 16.28 4.42 -1.60
N TYR A 38 15.05 4.23 -1.11
CA TYR A 38 14.03 3.45 -1.78
C TYR A 38 12.87 4.36 -2.17
N PRO A 39 12.39 4.31 -3.43
CA PRO A 39 11.30 5.17 -3.89
C PRO A 39 9.91 4.67 -3.47
N PHE A 40 9.82 3.42 -3.00
CA PHE A 40 8.57 2.75 -2.62
C PHE A 40 8.72 2.08 -1.27
N LEU A 41 7.82 2.39 -0.33
CA LEU A 41 7.71 1.71 0.95
C LEU A 41 6.39 0.95 1.02
N TYR A 42 6.45 -0.25 1.57
CA TYR A 42 5.30 -1.06 1.94
C TYR A 42 5.16 -1.07 3.47
N ILE A 43 4.00 -0.68 3.99
CA ILE A 43 3.68 -0.69 5.42
C ILE A 43 2.50 -1.65 5.63
N SER A 44 2.76 -2.74 6.35
CA SER A 44 1.74 -3.70 6.78
C SER A 44 1.23 -3.32 8.17
N GLU A 45 -0.04 -3.60 8.45
CA GLU A 45 -0.69 -3.42 9.75
C GLU A 45 -0.52 -2.01 10.36
N PRO A 46 -0.81 -0.93 9.61
CA PRO A 46 -0.63 0.44 10.08
C PRO A 46 -1.47 0.77 11.33
N GLY A 47 -2.54 0.01 11.58
CA GLY A 47 -3.36 0.09 12.78
C GLY A 47 -2.64 -0.28 14.08
N PHE A 48 -1.51 -0.98 14.02
CA PHE A 48 -0.75 -1.39 15.19
C PHE A 48 0.57 -0.61 15.35
N MET A 49 0.78 0.43 14.54
CA MET A 49 1.97 1.25 14.62
C MET A 49 1.99 2.11 15.90
N GLU A 50 3.15 2.14 16.54
CA GLU A 50 3.46 3.08 17.61
C GLU A 50 4.74 3.85 17.27
N LEU A 51 4.59 4.93 16.48
CA LEU A 51 5.75 5.64 15.91
C LEU A 51 6.38 6.59 16.92
N THR A 52 7.70 6.52 17.02
CA THR A 52 8.53 7.48 17.74
C THR A 52 8.58 8.83 17.02
N THR A 53 8.99 9.89 17.73
CA THR A 53 9.21 11.22 17.12
C THR A 53 10.16 11.17 15.92
N LYS A 54 11.19 10.33 15.98
CA LYS A 54 12.17 10.18 14.89
C LYS A 54 11.53 9.53 13.66
N GLU A 55 10.72 8.50 13.85
CA GLU A 55 10.00 7.82 12.76
C GLU A 55 8.98 8.73 12.10
N ILE A 56 8.25 9.53 12.88
CA ILE A 56 7.31 10.53 12.35
C ILE A 56 8.05 11.59 11.52
N ALA A 57 9.20 12.08 12.01
CA ALA A 57 10.01 13.05 11.27
C ALA A 57 10.51 12.45 9.95
N ASN A 58 11.02 11.21 9.98
CA ASN A 58 11.48 10.50 8.79
C ASN A 58 10.34 10.20 7.79
N LEU A 59 9.17 9.79 8.27
CA LEU A 59 7.97 9.59 7.45
C LEU A 59 7.60 10.88 6.71
N GLY A 60 7.60 12.01 7.42
CA GLY A 60 7.28 13.29 6.82
C GLY A 60 8.31 13.74 5.80
N GLU A 61 9.60 13.55 6.09
CA GLU A 61 10.69 13.82 5.15
C GLU A 61 10.61 12.92 3.92
N TYR A 62 10.29 11.63 4.09
CA TYR A 62 10.17 10.66 3.00
C TYR A 62 9.06 11.08 2.02
N ILE A 63 7.88 11.41 2.54
CA ILE A 63 6.74 11.90 1.75
C ILE A 63 7.12 13.19 1.01
N ARG A 64 7.71 14.18 1.71
CA ARG A 64 8.13 15.45 1.07
C ARG A 64 9.20 15.30 0.00
N ARG A 65 10.00 14.23 0.04
CA ARG A 65 10.99 13.90 -1.00
C ARG A 65 10.38 13.26 -2.26
N GLY A 66 9.08 12.98 -2.27
CA GLY A 66 8.42 12.29 -3.37
C GLY A 66 8.38 10.78 -3.24
N GLY A 67 8.74 10.23 -2.07
CA GLY A 67 8.65 8.79 -1.85
C GLY A 67 7.20 8.30 -1.85
N PHE A 68 6.95 7.14 -2.45
CA PHE A 68 5.63 6.53 -2.50
C PHE A 68 5.45 5.52 -1.35
N ILE A 69 4.26 5.45 -0.76
CA ILE A 69 3.91 4.52 0.31
C ILE A 69 2.64 3.72 -0.06
N MET A 70 2.73 2.41 -0.01
CA MET A 70 1.57 1.53 0.04
C MET A 70 1.37 1.07 1.49
N ALA A 71 0.24 1.46 2.08
CA ALA A 71 -0.23 0.95 3.37
C ALA A 71 -1.32 -0.11 3.14
N ASP A 72 -1.19 -1.25 3.80
CA ASP A 72 -2.04 -2.42 3.56
C ASP A 72 -2.20 -3.24 4.86
N ASP A 73 -2.95 -4.34 4.77
CA ASP A 73 -3.32 -5.20 5.90
C ASP A 73 -4.07 -4.39 6.96
N PHE A 74 -5.21 -3.84 6.52
CA PHE A 74 -6.15 -3.17 7.39
C PHE A 74 -7.25 -4.12 7.84
N ARG A 75 -7.34 -4.36 9.14
CA ARG A 75 -8.37 -5.23 9.72
C ARG A 75 -9.27 -4.39 10.62
N THR A 76 -10.53 -4.19 10.22
CA THR A 76 -11.41 -3.33 11.03
C THR A 76 -11.45 -3.74 12.50
N ALA A 77 -11.67 -2.75 13.37
CA ALA A 77 -11.95 -2.94 14.79
C ALA A 77 -13.02 -4.03 15.06
N GLY A 78 -13.96 -4.24 14.12
CA GLY A 78 -14.98 -5.28 14.21
C GLY A 78 -14.44 -6.72 14.15
N TYR A 79 -13.35 -6.98 13.43
CA TYR A 79 -12.74 -8.31 13.30
C TYR A 79 -11.84 -8.65 14.50
N LEU A 80 -10.96 -7.72 14.90
CA LEU A 80 -9.92 -7.95 15.89
C LEU A 80 -10.23 -7.40 17.28
N ARG A 81 -11.37 -6.70 17.46
CA ARG A 81 -11.59 -5.80 18.62
C ARG A 81 -10.46 -4.77 18.78
N GLY A 82 -9.83 -4.42 17.67
CA GLY A 82 -8.68 -3.52 17.58
C GLY A 82 -9.06 -2.05 17.44
N PRO A 83 -8.08 -1.15 17.29
CA PRO A 83 -8.33 0.27 17.06
C PRO A 83 -8.93 0.53 15.68
N GLU A 84 -9.46 1.74 15.46
CA GLU A 84 -9.81 2.20 14.11
C GLU A 84 -8.51 2.47 13.33
N GLU A 85 -8.03 1.45 12.63
CA GLU A 85 -6.69 1.43 12.04
C GLU A 85 -6.42 2.58 11.06
N LEU A 86 -7.43 2.98 10.27
CA LEU A 86 -7.32 4.15 9.40
C LEU A 86 -7.09 5.44 10.18
N ASN A 87 -7.69 5.57 11.37
CA ASN A 87 -7.52 6.75 12.22
C ASN A 87 -6.14 6.79 12.85
N ILE A 88 -5.51 5.65 13.12
CA ILE A 88 -4.10 5.58 13.54
C ILE A 88 -3.18 6.03 12.42
N LEU A 89 -3.38 5.54 11.19
CA LEU A 89 -2.61 6.02 10.04
C LEU A 89 -2.78 7.55 9.86
N ARG A 90 -4.03 8.05 9.88
CA ARG A 90 -4.31 9.49 9.80
C ARG A 90 -3.61 10.29 10.89
N TYR A 91 -3.62 9.79 12.12
CA TYR A 91 -2.99 10.44 13.26
C TYR A 91 -1.49 10.66 13.02
N TYR A 92 -0.77 9.64 12.56
CA TYR A 92 0.66 9.78 12.28
C TYR A 92 0.94 10.62 11.04
N LEU A 93 0.15 10.47 9.97
CA LEU A 93 0.28 11.31 8.77
C LEU A 93 0.07 12.79 9.10
N LYS A 94 -0.90 13.13 9.94
CA LYS A 94 -1.11 14.52 10.38
C LYS A 94 0.02 15.08 11.23
N ARG A 95 0.78 14.23 11.93
CA ARG A 95 1.97 14.67 12.67
C ARG A 95 3.20 14.78 11.76
N ALA A 96 3.30 13.95 10.72
CA ALA A 96 4.40 13.92 9.78
C ALA A 96 4.31 15.04 8.72
N VAL A 97 3.11 15.23 8.16
CA VAL A 97 2.77 16.16 7.07
C VAL A 97 1.39 16.82 7.32
N PRO A 98 1.29 17.72 8.32
CA PRO A 98 0.01 18.33 8.74
C PRO A 98 -0.75 19.05 7.62
N GLU A 99 -0.03 19.55 6.62
CA GLU A 99 -0.53 20.23 5.43
C GLU A 99 -1.25 19.31 4.43
N ARG A 100 -1.12 17.99 4.58
CA ARG A 100 -1.68 16.99 3.67
C ARG A 100 -2.93 16.34 4.25
N GLU A 101 -3.83 15.91 3.38
CA GLU A 101 -5.06 15.21 3.77
C GLU A 101 -5.13 13.83 3.15
N LEU A 102 -5.55 12.85 3.95
CA LEU A 102 -5.86 11.50 3.48
C LEU A 102 -7.32 11.47 3.02
N VAL A 103 -7.56 11.41 1.72
CA VAL A 103 -8.87 11.50 1.09
C VAL A 103 -9.27 10.18 0.43
N ARG A 104 -10.57 9.89 0.34
CA ARG A 104 -11.03 8.66 -0.30
C ARG A 104 -10.87 8.80 -1.80
N LEU A 105 -10.27 7.80 -2.43
CA LEU A 105 -10.13 7.74 -3.87
C LEU A 105 -11.34 7.01 -4.47
N ASP A 106 -11.74 7.46 -5.66
CA ASP A 106 -12.69 6.75 -6.51
C ASP A 106 -11.98 6.16 -7.74
N ILE A 107 -12.72 5.35 -8.50
CA ILE A 107 -12.20 4.60 -9.65
C ILE A 107 -11.61 5.50 -10.76
N SER A 108 -11.94 6.79 -10.78
CA SER A 108 -11.42 7.74 -11.78
C SER A 108 -9.96 8.13 -11.53
N HIS A 109 -9.41 7.87 -10.34
CA HIS A 109 -8.03 8.23 -10.03
C HIS A 109 -7.05 7.50 -10.98
N PRO A 110 -6.05 8.20 -11.56
CA PRO A 110 -5.12 7.61 -12.55
C PRO A 110 -4.35 6.38 -12.05
N ILE A 111 -4.13 6.27 -10.73
CA ILE A 111 -3.50 5.08 -10.13
C ILE A 111 -4.23 3.79 -10.50
N PHE A 112 -5.55 3.81 -10.67
CA PHE A 112 -6.31 2.61 -11.03
C PHE A 112 -6.26 2.27 -12.53
N ASN A 113 -5.51 3.04 -13.34
CA ASN A 113 -5.38 2.86 -14.77
C ASN A 113 -3.94 3.06 -15.28
N SER A 114 -2.94 2.96 -14.40
CA SER A 114 -1.54 3.27 -14.75
C SER A 114 -0.85 2.21 -15.62
N PHE A 115 -1.26 0.95 -15.51
CA PHE A 115 -0.80 -0.15 -16.37
C PHE A 115 -1.96 -1.06 -16.79
N TYR A 116 -2.66 -1.62 -15.81
CA TYR A 116 -3.94 -2.31 -16.00
C TYR A 116 -5.10 -1.34 -15.85
N LYS A 117 -6.14 -1.53 -16.66
CA LYS A 117 -7.43 -0.88 -16.48
C LYS A 117 -8.24 -1.58 -15.40
N ILE A 118 -8.48 -0.90 -14.28
CA ILE A 118 -9.39 -1.34 -13.23
C ILE A 118 -10.76 -0.73 -13.51
N ASP A 119 -11.77 -1.58 -13.62
CA ASP A 119 -13.16 -1.21 -13.96
C ASP A 119 -14.08 -1.07 -12.73
N THR A 120 -13.65 -1.61 -11.58
CA THR A 120 -14.38 -1.57 -10.32
C THR A 120 -13.42 -1.71 -9.14
N LEU A 121 -13.70 -0.97 -8.07
CA LEU A 121 -13.03 -1.11 -6.77
C LEU A 121 -13.74 -2.13 -5.86
N LYS A 122 -14.87 -2.68 -6.30
CA LYS A 122 -15.56 -3.74 -5.55
C LYS A 122 -14.75 -5.04 -5.66
N MET A 123 -14.18 -5.45 -4.54
CA MET A 123 -13.54 -6.75 -4.40
C MET A 123 -13.88 -7.32 -3.02
N LYS A 124 -13.90 -8.65 -2.91
CA LYS A 124 -14.03 -9.32 -1.62
C LYS A 124 -12.66 -9.24 -0.92
N PRO A 125 -12.59 -8.78 0.34
CA PRO A 125 -11.34 -8.83 1.10
C PRO A 125 -10.97 -10.27 1.46
N PRO A 126 -9.72 -10.54 1.82
CA PRO A 126 -9.31 -11.89 2.24
C PRO A 126 -9.92 -12.29 3.59
N TYR A 127 -10.26 -11.29 4.42
CA TYR A 127 -10.80 -11.47 5.76
C TYR A 127 -12.17 -10.83 5.94
N GLY A 128 -13.02 -11.51 6.72
CA GLY A 128 -14.33 -11.01 7.14
C GLY A 128 -15.27 -10.64 6.00
N ASP A 129 -16.29 -9.83 6.34
CA ASP A 129 -17.26 -9.28 5.40
C ASP A 129 -17.20 -7.76 5.45
N PHE A 130 -16.10 -7.22 4.93
CA PHE A 130 -15.84 -5.79 4.87
C PHE A 130 -15.92 -5.28 3.44
N THR A 131 -16.11 -3.97 3.30
CA THR A 131 -16.00 -3.29 2.01
C THR A 131 -14.65 -2.61 1.92
N PRO A 132 -13.74 -3.06 1.02
CA PRO A 132 -12.49 -2.39 0.74
C PRO A 132 -12.70 -0.93 0.33
N GLU A 133 -11.88 -0.05 0.89
CA GLU A 133 -11.83 1.36 0.53
C GLU A 133 -10.39 1.77 0.25
N PHE A 134 -10.21 2.64 -0.74
CA PHE A 134 -8.89 3.11 -1.14
C PHE A 134 -8.76 4.56 -0.76
N TRP A 135 -7.77 4.87 0.06
CA TRP A 135 -7.52 6.21 0.56
C TRP A 135 -6.16 6.69 0.07
N GLY A 136 -6.07 7.97 -0.27
CA GLY A 136 -4.91 8.56 -0.90
C GLY A 136 -4.46 9.85 -0.23
N LEU A 137 -3.16 10.10 -0.22
CA LEU A 137 -2.58 11.36 0.19
C LEU A 137 -1.66 11.85 -0.94
N SER A 138 -1.95 13.03 -1.46
CA SER A 138 -1.26 13.62 -2.60
C SER A 138 -0.37 14.79 -2.20
N ASP A 139 0.60 15.10 -3.05
CA ASP A 139 1.41 16.31 -2.97
C ASP A 139 0.63 17.58 -3.38
N GLU A 140 1.31 18.72 -3.47
CA GLU A 140 0.74 20.04 -3.76
C GLU A 140 0.43 20.21 -5.24
N HIS A 141 0.97 19.33 -6.07
CA HIS A 141 0.76 19.25 -7.50
C HIS A 141 -0.34 18.23 -7.85
N GLY A 142 -0.83 17.47 -6.88
CA GLY A 142 -1.87 16.46 -7.04
C GLY A 142 -1.33 15.06 -7.35
N ASN A 143 -0.01 14.85 -7.33
CA ASN A 143 0.57 13.51 -7.50
C ASN A 143 0.37 12.71 -6.22
N LEU A 144 -0.11 11.47 -6.35
CA LEU A 144 -0.37 10.61 -5.20
C LEU A 144 0.95 10.08 -4.62
N GLN A 145 1.17 10.24 -3.31
CA GLN A 145 2.39 9.80 -2.61
C GLN A 145 2.12 8.68 -1.61
N LEU A 146 0.86 8.46 -1.24
CA LEU A 146 0.47 7.33 -0.40
C LEU A 146 -0.88 6.78 -0.83
N ILE A 147 -0.99 5.45 -0.86
CA ILE A 147 -2.25 4.72 -0.97
C ILE A 147 -2.44 3.79 0.23
N ALA A 148 -3.63 3.79 0.80
CA ALA A 148 -4.03 2.92 1.91
C ALA A 148 -5.22 2.06 1.47
N ASN A 149 -5.05 0.74 1.46
CA ASN A 149 -6.11 -0.22 1.11
C ASN A 149 -6.92 -0.59 2.36
N TYR A 150 -7.70 0.36 2.88
CA TYR A 150 -8.50 0.15 4.09
C TYR A 150 -9.50 -1.01 3.93
N ASN A 151 -9.67 -1.80 4.98
CA ASN A 151 -10.49 -3.02 5.00
C ASN A 151 -10.08 -4.08 3.97
N ASN A 152 -8.80 -4.12 3.63
CA ASN A 152 -8.25 -5.01 2.64
C ASN A 152 -6.81 -5.40 3.00
N ASP A 153 -6.35 -6.43 2.35
CA ASP A 153 -4.97 -6.90 2.45
C ASP A 153 -4.59 -7.52 1.09
N LEU A 154 -3.91 -6.75 0.26
CA LEU A 154 -3.43 -7.23 -1.04
C LEU A 154 -2.27 -8.21 -0.85
N GLY A 155 -1.42 -7.97 0.16
CA GLY A 155 -0.32 -8.84 0.54
C GLY A 155 -0.77 -10.27 0.87
N GLU A 156 -1.89 -10.42 1.57
CA GLU A 156 -2.50 -11.72 1.86
C GLU A 156 -2.85 -12.50 0.59
N PHE A 157 -3.43 -11.84 -0.41
CA PHE A 157 -3.69 -12.50 -1.69
C PHE A 157 -2.40 -12.95 -2.37
N TRP A 158 -1.35 -12.12 -2.33
CA TRP A 158 -0.06 -12.44 -2.94
C TRP A 158 0.64 -13.62 -2.27
N GLU A 159 0.45 -13.80 -0.96
CA GLU A 159 1.07 -14.88 -0.19
C GLU A 159 0.50 -16.28 -0.48
N TRP A 160 -0.76 -16.35 -0.89
CA TRP A 160 -1.53 -17.60 -0.92
C TRP A 160 -2.11 -17.97 -2.28
N VAL A 161 -2.04 -17.08 -3.27
CA VAL A 161 -2.62 -17.33 -4.60
C VAL A 161 -1.95 -18.50 -5.33
N ASP A 162 -0.64 -18.66 -5.21
CA ASP A 162 0.13 -19.73 -5.85
C ASP A 162 -0.08 -21.11 -5.20
N LYS A 163 -0.60 -21.13 -3.97
CA LYS A 163 -1.02 -22.34 -3.25
C LYS A 163 -2.49 -22.72 -3.48
N GLY A 164 -3.24 -21.89 -4.20
CA GLY A 164 -4.67 -22.12 -4.45
C GLY A 164 -5.56 -21.92 -3.22
N GLU A 165 -5.06 -21.21 -2.21
CA GLU A 165 -5.78 -20.98 -0.94
C GLU A 165 -6.64 -19.70 -0.96
N MET A 166 -6.58 -18.93 -2.05
CA MET A 166 -7.35 -17.69 -2.24
C MET A 166 -8.26 -17.77 -3.48
N PRO A 167 -9.43 -17.10 -3.47
CA PRO A 167 -10.25 -16.97 -4.66
C PRO A 167 -9.49 -16.24 -5.77
N PHE A 168 -9.50 -16.82 -6.98
CA PHE A 168 -8.64 -16.35 -8.06
C PHE A 168 -8.93 -14.92 -8.52
N HIS A 169 -10.20 -14.54 -8.68
CA HIS A 169 -10.57 -13.20 -9.16
C HIS A 169 -10.06 -12.04 -8.29
N PRO A 170 -10.32 -12.00 -6.96
CA PRO A 170 -9.77 -10.94 -6.11
C PRO A 170 -8.24 -11.00 -5.99
N ALA A 171 -7.62 -12.19 -6.06
CA ALA A 171 -6.17 -12.31 -6.07
C ALA A 171 -5.53 -11.74 -7.34
N VAL A 172 -6.11 -12.01 -8.52
CA VAL A 172 -5.66 -11.37 -9.78
C VAL A 172 -5.85 -9.85 -9.70
N ARG A 173 -6.98 -9.38 -9.15
CA ARG A 173 -7.23 -7.94 -8.96
C ARG A 173 -6.21 -7.31 -8.02
N SER A 174 -5.78 -7.98 -6.95
CA SER A 174 -4.76 -7.45 -6.03
C SER A 174 -3.40 -7.30 -6.71
N VAL A 175 -3.00 -8.26 -7.55
CA VAL A 175 -1.76 -8.16 -8.35
C VAL A 175 -1.83 -7.00 -9.34
N GLN A 176 -2.95 -6.84 -10.05
CA GLN A 176 -3.16 -5.72 -10.98
C GLN A 176 -3.08 -4.36 -10.27
N LEU A 177 -3.67 -4.24 -9.08
CA LEU A 177 -3.59 -3.04 -8.25
C LEU A 177 -2.15 -2.76 -7.81
N GLY A 178 -1.44 -3.76 -7.28
CA GLY A 178 -0.04 -3.58 -6.87
C GLY A 178 0.87 -3.15 -8.02
N ILE A 179 0.73 -3.76 -9.20
CA ILE A 179 1.49 -3.37 -10.40
C ILE A 179 1.18 -1.92 -10.78
N ASN A 180 -0.10 -1.55 -10.79
CA ASN A 180 -0.52 -0.17 -11.03
C ASN A 180 0.12 0.82 -10.04
N TYR A 181 0.18 0.48 -8.74
CA TYR A 181 0.74 1.34 -7.72
C TYR A 181 2.23 1.58 -7.94
N LEU A 182 2.97 0.51 -8.25
CA LEU A 182 4.41 0.61 -8.51
C LEU A 182 4.69 1.38 -9.81
N ILE A 183 3.95 1.11 -10.89
CA ILE A 183 4.12 1.84 -12.15
C ILE A 183 3.77 3.32 -11.98
N TYR A 184 2.70 3.64 -11.26
CA TYR A 184 2.34 5.02 -10.93
C TYR A 184 3.47 5.72 -10.16
N ALA A 185 3.98 5.07 -9.10
CA ALA A 185 5.06 5.60 -8.26
C ALA A 185 6.38 5.85 -9.00
N MET A 186 6.62 5.15 -10.12
CA MET A 186 7.85 5.27 -10.91
C MET A 186 7.70 6.20 -12.12
N SER A 187 6.52 6.78 -12.33
CA SER A 187 6.21 7.61 -13.51
C SER A 187 5.88 9.07 -13.19
N HIS A 188 5.79 9.44 -11.91
CA HIS A 188 5.44 10.78 -11.43
C HIS A 188 6.44 11.25 -10.37
#